data_AF-A0A7C1CCT4-F1
#
_entry.id   AF-A0A7C1CCT4-F1
#
_cell.length_a   1.000
_cell.length_b   1.000
_cell.length_c   1.000
_cell.angle_alpha   90.00
_cell.angle_beta   90.00
_cell.angle_gamma   90.00
#
_symmetry.space_group_name_H-M   'P 1'
#
loop_
_entity.id
_entity.type
_entity.pdbx_description
1 polymer ?
#
loop_
_entity_poly.entity_id
_entity_poly.type
_entity_poly.pdbx_seq_one_letter_code
_entity_poly.pdbx_strand_id
1 'polypeptide(L)'
;MSIVRRFPQTDKLSYDPVSDTAILLGDFIGATPVVGVRKAELSSGAILLNELQAFEEVVINGNCIVKGGVSSPRITIVTSGATPTIILGDIYGPSSEKREAASLLKVQGDGEALIQGTIISDRIEFSGRVTVVGDIFALQELKIEGPALVMGRIMVGSEGSPGRAYISRSTIYQLFATGEVVLGEGVTLISPVAVVKGGRILWRDSSGSEKLFSEAETSSVRVFSFPCLFCPKVRNPLLCEKYLDGECDAFESLRSYDYSSVKEKNMSVLSWMWRASPSIVAQNLLAKRMFTITRSLYNPRVDAGSRKINEIPHTEYPSYIIQEALTRFREAAGTYSEVVKKTLSDLLEDYYKKNYKEYIRCPKCGVPNPVDAKICIYCGEALGGKTA
;
A
#
# COMPACT_ATOMS: atom_id res chain seq x y z
N MET A 1 -11.05 39.87 -7.91
CA MET A 1 -10.53 39.53 -6.57
C MET A 1 -9.03 39.74 -6.59
N SER A 2 -8.49 40.51 -5.64
CA SER A 2 -7.04 40.58 -5.44
C SER A 2 -6.55 39.22 -4.92
N ILE A 3 -5.53 38.65 -5.57
CA ILE A 3 -4.89 37.42 -5.06
C ILE A 3 -4.13 37.81 -3.81
N VAL A 4 -4.58 37.32 -2.65
CA VAL A 4 -3.88 37.51 -1.38
C VAL A 4 -2.76 36.48 -1.30
N ARG A 5 -1.54 36.91 -1.64
CA ARG A 5 -0.32 36.13 -1.41
C ARG A 5 -0.03 36.06 0.08
N ARG A 6 0.23 34.86 0.59
CA ARG A 6 0.75 34.67 1.94
C ARG A 6 1.89 33.68 1.84
N PHE A 7 3.08 34.17 2.14
CA PHE A 7 4.26 33.35 2.36
C PHE A 7 5.23 34.14 3.25
N PRO A 8 6.05 33.45 4.05
CA PRO A 8 7.00 34.07 4.96
C PRO A 8 8.11 34.79 4.19
N GLN A 9 8.53 35.96 4.68
CA GLN A 9 9.70 36.67 4.15
C GLN A 9 10.94 36.25 4.93
N THR A 10 11.68 35.27 4.41
CA THR A 10 12.89 34.72 5.03
C THR A 10 13.98 34.53 3.98
N ASP A 11 15.24 34.53 4.39
CA ASP A 11 16.41 34.16 3.56
C ASP A 11 16.30 32.75 2.96
N LYS A 12 15.51 31.88 3.58
CA LYS A 12 15.18 30.51 3.14
C LYS A 12 14.04 30.42 2.12
N LEU A 13 13.52 31.55 1.64
CA LEU A 13 12.49 31.60 0.60
C LEU A 13 12.86 32.65 -0.44
N SER A 14 13.03 32.21 -1.68
CA SER A 14 13.17 33.10 -2.83
C SER A 14 11.85 33.19 -3.57
N TYR A 15 11.47 34.39 -4.02
CA TYR A 15 10.26 34.60 -4.80
C TYR A 15 10.61 35.27 -6.13
N ASP A 16 10.25 34.63 -7.23
CA ASP A 16 10.37 35.19 -8.58
C ASP A 16 9.02 35.80 -9.00
N PRO A 17 8.91 37.15 -9.07
CA PRO A 17 7.68 37.82 -9.46
C PRO A 17 7.32 37.65 -10.94
N VAL A 18 8.28 37.28 -11.81
CA VAL A 18 8.05 37.12 -13.25
C VAL A 18 7.32 35.81 -13.52
N SER A 19 7.79 34.72 -12.91
CA SER A 19 7.14 33.41 -13.02
C SER A 19 6.04 33.18 -11.98
N ASP A 20 5.92 34.07 -10.98
CA ASP A 20 5.07 33.91 -9.80
C ASP A 20 5.35 32.60 -9.05
N THR A 21 6.65 32.33 -8.83
CA THR A 21 7.17 31.11 -8.23
C THR A 21 7.79 31.38 -6.87
N ALA A 22 7.38 30.63 -5.85
CA ALA A 22 8.06 30.59 -4.55
C ALA A 22 9.01 29.38 -4.49
N ILE A 23 10.29 29.63 -4.23
CA ILE A 23 11.34 28.62 -4.10
C ILE A 23 11.73 28.53 -2.63
N LEU A 24 11.47 27.38 -2.00
CA LEU A 24 11.80 27.09 -0.62
C LEU A 24 13.18 26.44 -0.55
N LEU A 25 14.12 27.12 0.10
CA LEU A 25 15.53 26.77 0.19
C LEU A 25 15.88 26.28 1.61
N GLY A 26 16.12 24.98 1.76
CA GLY A 26 16.65 24.40 2.99
C GLY A 26 15.62 24.23 4.11
N ASP A 27 16.11 24.15 5.36
CA ASP A 27 15.28 23.83 6.52
C ASP A 27 14.43 25.03 6.94
N PHE A 28 13.12 24.96 6.68
CA PHE A 28 12.15 26.02 6.94
C PHE A 28 11.14 25.59 8.02
N ILE A 29 10.91 26.44 9.03
CA ILE A 29 9.87 26.25 10.04
C ILE A 29 8.98 27.50 10.06
N GLY A 30 7.70 27.36 9.76
CA GLY A 30 6.77 28.49 9.83
C GLY A 30 5.31 28.05 9.96
N ALA A 31 4.57 28.77 10.80
CA ALA A 31 3.12 28.61 10.90
C ALA A 31 2.38 29.24 9.70
N THR A 32 3.06 30.13 8.96
CA THR A 32 2.50 30.80 7.78
C THR A 32 2.49 29.82 6.60
N PRO A 33 1.33 29.53 6.00
CA PRO A 33 1.28 28.68 4.83
C PRO A 33 1.91 29.39 3.63
N VAL A 34 2.29 28.63 2.60
CA VAL A 34 2.71 29.18 1.30
C VAL A 34 1.52 29.03 0.36
N VAL A 35 0.83 30.14 0.08
CA VAL A 35 -0.38 30.17 -0.75
C VAL A 35 -0.43 31.43 -1.63
N GLY A 36 -1.23 31.38 -2.68
CA GLY A 36 -1.46 32.53 -3.56
C GLY A 36 -0.38 32.72 -4.63
N VAL A 37 0.43 31.70 -4.90
CA VAL A 37 1.46 31.68 -5.95
C VAL A 37 1.07 30.72 -7.07
N ARG A 38 1.50 30.98 -8.31
CA ARG A 38 1.31 30.05 -9.43
C ARG A 38 2.07 28.75 -9.22
N LYS A 39 3.34 28.84 -8.79
CA LYS A 39 4.20 27.69 -8.59
C LYS A 39 4.90 27.73 -7.22
N ALA A 40 5.12 26.55 -6.64
CA ALA A 40 5.99 26.39 -5.49
C ALA A 40 7.00 25.27 -5.74
N GLU A 41 8.27 25.51 -5.45
CA GLU A 41 9.35 24.55 -5.63
C GLU A 41 10.13 24.35 -4.34
N LEU A 42 10.39 23.09 -3.99
CA LEU A 42 11.18 22.68 -2.84
C LEU A 42 12.46 22.03 -3.34
N SER A 43 13.61 22.61 -3.03
CA SER A 43 14.90 22.15 -3.56
C SER A 43 15.51 21.03 -2.71
N SER A 44 15.55 21.22 -1.39
CA SER A 44 16.01 20.25 -0.39
C SER A 44 15.72 20.76 1.02
N GLY A 45 15.77 19.89 2.04
CA GLY A 45 15.68 20.27 3.46
C GLY A 45 14.34 19.94 4.12
N ALA A 46 14.21 20.29 5.39
CA ALA A 46 13.03 20.05 6.20
C ALA A 46 12.12 21.27 6.23
N ILE A 47 10.95 21.18 5.60
CA ILE A 47 9.97 22.24 5.44
C ILE A 47 8.73 21.89 6.26
N LEU A 48 8.55 22.60 7.36
CA LEU A 48 7.44 22.46 8.28
C LEU A 48 6.46 23.62 8.06
N LEU A 49 5.37 23.33 7.36
CA LEU A 49 4.30 24.26 7.02
C LEU A 49 2.95 23.72 7.50
N ASN A 50 1.96 24.58 7.68
CA ASN A 50 0.59 24.11 7.84
C ASN A 50 0.07 23.57 6.49
N GLU A 51 0.30 24.33 5.43
CA GLU A 51 -0.14 24.02 4.08
C GLU A 51 0.81 24.64 3.04
N LEU A 52 1.09 23.86 1.98
CA LEU A 52 1.83 24.25 0.80
C LEU A 52 0.88 24.18 -0.39
N GLN A 53 0.47 25.34 -0.91
CA GLN A 53 -0.52 25.42 -1.99
C GLN A 53 -0.02 26.29 -3.15
N ALA A 54 -0.22 25.80 -4.37
CA ALA A 54 0.03 26.56 -5.60
C ALA A 54 -1.11 26.39 -6.61
N PHE A 55 -1.38 27.44 -7.40
CA PHE A 55 -2.49 27.43 -8.37
C PHE A 55 -2.24 26.56 -9.60
N GLU A 56 -0.98 26.29 -9.93
CA GLU A 56 -0.63 25.50 -11.11
C GLU A 56 0.17 24.26 -10.75
N GLU A 57 1.25 24.44 -9.98
CA GLU A 57 2.21 23.37 -9.78
C GLU A 57 2.95 23.47 -8.44
N VAL A 58 3.10 22.33 -7.77
CA VAL A 58 4.07 22.13 -6.68
C VAL A 58 5.10 21.10 -7.14
N VAL A 59 6.39 21.47 -7.05
CA VAL A 59 7.52 20.55 -7.32
C VAL A 59 8.28 20.31 -6.03
N ILE A 60 8.44 19.04 -5.65
CA ILE A 60 9.20 18.59 -4.48
C ILE A 60 10.38 17.78 -4.97
N ASN A 61 11.58 18.35 -4.90
CA ASN A 61 12.81 17.66 -5.30
C ASN A 61 13.28 16.69 -4.19
N GLY A 62 14.36 15.96 -4.49
CA GLY A 62 14.94 14.95 -3.62
C GLY A 62 15.35 15.50 -2.25
N ASN A 63 15.50 14.61 -1.27
CA ASN A 63 16.07 14.97 0.03
C ASN A 63 15.25 16.03 0.81
N CYS A 64 13.92 16.00 0.68
CA CYS A 64 13.00 16.90 1.40
C CYS A 64 12.27 16.18 2.55
N ILE A 65 11.98 16.89 3.64
CA ILE A 65 10.98 16.48 4.64
C ILE A 65 9.88 17.54 4.63
N VAL A 66 8.72 17.23 4.09
CA VAL A 66 7.55 18.13 4.10
C VAL A 66 6.62 17.69 5.20
N LYS A 67 6.36 18.55 6.17
CA LYS A 67 5.28 18.33 7.15
C LYS A 67 4.20 19.38 6.90
N GLY A 68 2.97 18.94 6.69
CA GLY A 68 1.84 19.78 6.28
C GLY A 68 1.12 19.27 5.05
N GLY A 69 -0.06 19.81 4.77
CA GLY A 69 -0.80 19.47 3.56
C GLY A 69 -0.14 20.03 2.30
N VAL A 70 -0.16 19.28 1.20
CA VAL A 70 0.34 19.73 -0.11
C VAL A 70 -0.82 19.77 -1.09
N SER A 71 -1.09 20.93 -1.71
CA SER A 71 -2.27 21.13 -2.54
C SER A 71 -1.95 21.88 -3.84
N SER A 72 -2.16 21.22 -4.99
CA SER A 72 -2.01 21.87 -6.30
C SER A 72 -2.59 21.02 -7.42
N PRO A 73 -3.12 21.61 -8.51
CA PRO A 73 -3.58 20.82 -9.65
C PRO A 73 -2.50 19.91 -10.25
N ARG A 74 -1.22 20.30 -10.17
CA ARG A 74 -0.09 19.45 -10.55
C ARG A 74 0.90 19.35 -9.41
N ILE A 75 1.21 18.13 -8.99
CA ILE A 75 2.20 17.88 -7.95
C ILE A 75 3.22 16.89 -8.51
N THR A 76 4.48 17.30 -8.53
CA THR A 76 5.58 16.46 -9.01
C THR A 76 6.56 16.25 -7.87
N ILE A 77 6.75 14.99 -7.46
CA ILE A 77 7.76 14.58 -6.49
C ILE A 77 8.89 13.92 -7.28
N VAL A 78 10.04 14.59 -7.34
CA VAL A 78 11.25 14.10 -7.98
C VAL A 78 12.18 13.57 -6.90
N THR A 79 12.30 12.25 -6.83
CA THR A 79 13.23 11.58 -5.93
C THR A 79 14.61 11.46 -6.59
N SER A 80 15.68 11.57 -5.82
CA SER A 80 17.03 11.37 -6.35
C SER A 80 17.98 10.81 -5.30
N GLY A 81 18.82 9.87 -5.74
CA GLY A 81 19.90 9.32 -4.92
C GLY A 81 19.44 8.54 -3.68
N ALA A 82 20.32 8.43 -2.69
CA ALA A 82 20.11 7.57 -1.52
C ALA A 82 19.26 8.21 -0.40
N THR A 83 19.01 9.52 -0.47
CA THR A 83 18.26 10.25 0.57
C THR A 83 16.78 10.29 0.23
N PRO A 84 15.89 9.83 1.12
CA PRO A 84 14.47 9.78 0.83
C PRO A 84 13.83 11.18 0.84
N THR A 85 12.78 11.34 0.03
CA THR A 85 11.84 12.45 0.15
C THR A 85 10.65 12.00 1.00
N ILE A 86 10.37 12.72 2.08
CA ILE A 86 9.35 12.36 3.06
C ILE A 86 8.26 13.43 3.09
N ILE A 87 7.01 13.02 2.98
CA ILE A 87 5.84 13.89 3.09
C ILE A 87 4.97 13.36 4.24
N LEU A 88 4.78 14.20 5.25
CA LEU A 88 4.04 13.94 6.47
C LEU A 88 2.80 14.83 6.49
N GLY A 89 1.80 14.45 5.71
CA GLY A 89 0.58 15.21 5.49
C GLY A 89 -0.17 14.73 4.25
N ASP A 90 -1.40 15.21 4.11
CA ASP A 90 -2.26 14.86 2.97
C ASP A 90 -1.80 15.58 1.69
N ILE A 91 -1.96 14.91 0.56
CA ILE A 91 -1.68 15.44 -0.77
C ILE A 91 -3.00 15.54 -1.53
N TYR A 92 -3.36 16.75 -1.95
CA TYR A 92 -4.63 17.04 -2.60
C TYR A 92 -4.41 17.71 -3.97
N GLY A 93 -4.82 17.05 -5.03
CA GLY A 93 -4.92 17.61 -6.37
C GLY A 93 -6.33 18.14 -6.63
N PRO A 94 -6.62 19.43 -6.37
CA PRO A 94 -7.93 19.99 -6.70
C PRO A 94 -8.18 19.90 -8.20
N SER A 95 -9.32 19.33 -8.59
CA SER A 95 -9.81 19.45 -9.96
C SER A 95 -10.22 20.90 -10.20
N SER A 96 -9.69 21.51 -11.25
CA SER A 96 -9.98 22.91 -11.57
C SER A 96 -11.28 22.99 -12.37
N GLU A 97 -12.35 23.51 -11.79
CA GLU A 97 -13.61 23.79 -12.52
C GLU A 97 -13.41 24.69 -13.76
N LYS A 98 -12.27 25.41 -13.84
CA LYS A 98 -11.95 26.38 -14.90
C LYS A 98 -10.88 25.91 -15.88
N ARG A 99 -10.24 24.75 -15.66
CA ARG A 99 -9.20 24.23 -16.56
C ARG A 99 -9.57 22.80 -16.95
N GLU A 100 -9.64 22.53 -18.25
CA GLU A 100 -9.89 21.19 -18.84
C GLU A 100 -8.86 20.13 -18.44
N ALA A 101 -7.78 20.50 -17.73
CA ALA A 101 -6.74 19.59 -17.32
C ALA A 101 -7.09 18.93 -15.98
N ALA A 102 -7.30 17.61 -16.01
CA ALA A 102 -7.37 16.76 -14.82
C ALA A 102 -6.16 17.01 -13.90
N SER A 103 -6.39 17.00 -12.59
CA SER A 103 -5.30 17.10 -11.62
C SER A 103 -4.37 15.89 -11.72
N LEU A 104 -3.08 16.10 -11.49
CA LEU A 104 -2.05 15.08 -11.63
C LEU A 104 -1.08 15.12 -10.44
N LEU A 105 -0.93 13.98 -9.77
CA LEU A 105 0.20 13.70 -8.90
C LEU A 105 1.16 12.74 -9.61
N LYS A 106 2.44 13.10 -9.67
CA LYS A 106 3.50 12.25 -10.20
C LYS A 106 4.62 12.07 -9.19
N VAL A 107 5.05 10.82 -8.99
CA VAL A 107 6.27 10.48 -8.25
C VAL A 107 7.23 9.75 -9.19
N GLN A 108 8.43 10.32 -9.37
CA GLN A 108 9.42 9.85 -10.32
C GLN A 108 10.84 9.97 -9.77
N GLY A 109 11.79 9.31 -10.43
CA GLY A 109 13.20 9.30 -10.06
C GLY A 109 13.68 7.96 -9.50
N ASP A 110 14.95 7.92 -9.13
CA ASP A 110 15.66 6.71 -8.68
C ASP A 110 15.77 6.57 -7.16
N GLY A 111 15.37 7.61 -6.41
CA GLY A 111 15.32 7.62 -4.96
C GLY A 111 14.04 7.02 -4.37
N GLU A 112 13.87 7.17 -3.06
CA GLU A 112 12.69 6.71 -2.32
C GLU A 112 11.80 7.88 -1.89
N ALA A 113 10.49 7.75 -2.08
CA ALA A 113 9.49 8.62 -1.49
C ALA A 113 8.73 7.90 -0.38
N LEU A 114 8.59 8.52 0.79
CA LEU A 114 7.66 8.11 1.84
C LEU A 114 6.55 9.16 1.96
N ILE A 115 5.31 8.75 1.73
CA ILE A 115 4.12 9.60 1.91
C ILE A 115 3.31 9.03 3.06
N GLN A 116 3.21 9.80 4.14
CA GLN A 116 2.42 9.47 5.31
C GLN A 116 1.23 10.44 5.41
N GLY A 117 0.16 10.08 4.73
CA GLY A 117 -1.04 10.89 4.58
C GLY A 117 -1.94 10.33 3.48
N THR A 118 -3.10 10.94 3.32
CA THR A 118 -4.06 10.61 2.26
C THR A 118 -3.66 11.30 0.96
N ILE A 119 -3.77 10.59 -0.15
CA ILE A 119 -3.51 11.12 -1.48
C ILE A 119 -4.84 11.17 -2.24
N ILE A 120 -5.17 12.33 -2.80
CA ILE A 120 -6.38 12.52 -3.63
C ILE A 120 -5.98 13.29 -4.89
N SER A 121 -6.25 12.74 -6.07
CA SER A 121 -6.08 13.44 -7.36
C SER A 121 -6.90 12.75 -8.45
N ASP A 122 -7.15 13.41 -9.59
CA ASP A 122 -7.78 12.76 -10.74
C ASP A 122 -6.87 11.66 -11.30
N ARG A 123 -5.57 11.97 -11.46
CA ARG A 123 -4.56 11.05 -11.96
C ARG A 123 -3.38 10.95 -11.00
N ILE A 124 -2.96 9.72 -10.72
CA ILE A 124 -1.83 9.44 -9.83
C ILE A 124 -0.86 8.50 -10.56
N GLU A 125 0.40 8.92 -10.70
CA GLU A 125 1.45 8.17 -11.39
C GLU A 125 2.67 7.95 -10.49
N PHE A 126 2.96 6.69 -10.17
CA PHE A 126 4.17 6.28 -9.45
C PHE A 126 5.08 5.48 -10.38
N SER A 127 6.17 6.12 -10.79
CA SER A 127 7.23 5.51 -11.61
C SER A 127 8.51 5.22 -10.81
N GLY A 128 8.73 5.95 -9.70
CA GLY A 128 9.83 5.72 -8.76
C GLY A 128 9.48 4.78 -7.61
N ARG A 129 10.38 4.63 -6.63
CA ARG A 129 10.14 3.84 -5.41
C ARG A 129 9.30 4.64 -4.42
N VAL A 130 8.11 4.12 -4.05
CA VAL A 130 7.15 4.85 -3.19
C VAL A 130 6.61 3.98 -2.07
N THR A 131 6.70 4.46 -0.84
CA THR A 131 5.96 3.91 0.31
C THR A 131 4.85 4.88 0.70
N VAL A 132 3.60 4.43 0.69
CA VAL A 132 2.43 5.20 1.13
C VAL A 132 1.86 4.57 2.40
N VAL A 133 1.84 5.34 3.48
CA VAL A 133 1.15 5.01 4.73
C VAL A 133 -0.08 5.90 4.83
N GLY A 134 -1.13 5.48 4.12
CA GLY A 134 -2.39 6.21 4.01
C GLY A 134 -3.22 5.77 2.80
N ASP A 135 -4.40 6.36 2.69
CA ASP A 135 -5.35 6.03 1.63
C ASP A 135 -5.01 6.78 0.33
N ILE A 136 -5.32 6.17 -0.81
CA ILE A 136 -5.16 6.73 -2.15
C ILE A 136 -6.53 6.80 -2.82
N PHE A 137 -6.90 7.97 -3.33
CA PHE A 137 -8.11 8.22 -4.09
C PHE A 137 -7.74 8.80 -5.46
N ALA A 138 -7.75 7.95 -6.48
CA ALA A 138 -7.56 8.34 -7.87
C ALA A 138 -8.92 8.47 -8.56
N LEU A 139 -9.39 9.69 -8.85
CA LEU A 139 -10.76 9.87 -9.36
C LEU A 139 -10.95 9.40 -10.81
N GLN A 140 -9.87 9.25 -11.58
CA GLN A 140 -9.89 8.75 -12.95
C GLN A 140 -8.86 7.66 -13.18
N GLU A 141 -7.59 7.90 -12.84
CA GLU A 141 -6.50 7.00 -13.22
C GLU A 141 -5.46 6.83 -12.12
N LEU A 142 -5.10 5.59 -11.84
CA LEU A 142 -3.96 5.24 -11.00
C LEU A 142 -2.98 4.41 -11.82
N LYS A 143 -1.72 4.81 -11.87
CA LYS A 143 -0.66 4.08 -12.56
C LYS A 143 0.54 3.89 -11.64
N ILE A 144 0.82 2.64 -11.28
CA ILE A 144 1.97 2.26 -10.46
C ILE A 144 2.86 1.30 -11.27
N GLU A 145 3.98 1.83 -11.76
CA GLU A 145 4.99 1.12 -12.53
C GLU A 145 6.25 0.82 -11.70
N GLY A 146 6.59 1.72 -10.78
CA GLY A 146 7.75 1.57 -9.91
C GLY A 146 7.49 0.66 -8.70
N PRO A 147 8.54 0.24 -7.98
CA PRO A 147 8.40 -0.49 -6.72
C PRO A 147 7.59 0.32 -5.69
N ALA A 148 6.40 -0.13 -5.33
CA ALA A 148 5.57 0.59 -4.37
C ALA A 148 5.02 -0.28 -3.24
N LEU A 149 4.92 0.30 -2.05
CA LEU A 149 4.24 -0.27 -0.89
C LEU A 149 3.11 0.67 -0.48
N VAL A 150 1.85 0.24 -0.62
CA VAL A 150 0.68 1.02 -0.21
C VAL A 150 0.00 0.34 0.98
N MET A 151 0.22 0.89 2.17
CA MET A 151 -0.38 0.45 3.42
C MET A 151 -1.62 1.29 3.77
N GLY A 152 -2.62 1.23 2.89
CA GLY A 152 -3.91 1.89 3.03
C GLY A 152 -4.85 1.51 1.90
N ARG A 153 -6.07 2.06 1.92
CA ARG A 153 -7.09 1.74 0.92
C ARG A 153 -6.81 2.51 -0.36
N ILE A 154 -6.92 1.83 -1.49
CA ILE A 154 -6.88 2.43 -2.81
C ILE A 154 -8.30 2.43 -3.39
N MET A 155 -8.79 3.60 -3.76
CA MET A 155 -10.05 3.81 -4.43
C MET A 155 -9.76 4.43 -5.80
N VAL A 156 -10.25 3.80 -6.87
CA VAL A 156 -10.05 4.29 -8.25
C VAL A 156 -11.39 4.47 -8.97
N GLY A 157 -11.61 5.67 -9.49
CA GLY A 157 -12.89 6.08 -10.05
C GLY A 157 -13.90 6.53 -9.00
N SER A 158 -15.01 7.07 -9.47
CA SER A 158 -16.14 7.52 -8.64
C SER A 158 -17.46 7.01 -9.20
N GLU A 159 -18.55 7.27 -8.49
CA GLU A 159 -19.89 7.05 -9.04
C GLU A 159 -20.06 7.88 -10.32
N GLY A 160 -20.51 7.24 -11.40
CA GLY A 160 -20.66 7.88 -12.72
C GLY A 160 -19.37 8.10 -13.52
N SER A 161 -18.18 7.89 -12.94
CA SER A 161 -16.88 8.03 -13.62
C SER A 161 -16.04 6.76 -13.42
N PRO A 162 -16.10 5.79 -14.34
CA PRO A 162 -15.32 4.56 -14.23
C PRO A 162 -13.82 4.88 -14.29
N GLY A 163 -13.11 4.53 -13.23
CA GLY A 163 -11.66 4.73 -13.16
C GLY A 163 -10.86 3.55 -13.72
N ARG A 164 -9.58 3.77 -14.02
CA ARG A 164 -8.64 2.73 -14.45
C ARG A 164 -7.41 2.70 -13.55
N ALA A 165 -7.10 1.54 -13.01
CA ALA A 165 -5.89 1.30 -12.23
C ALA A 165 -4.94 0.39 -13.01
N TYR A 166 -3.67 0.75 -13.11
CA TYR A 166 -2.58 -0.14 -13.53
C TYR A 166 -1.59 -0.29 -12.37
N ILE A 167 -1.32 -1.53 -11.96
CA ILE A 167 -0.43 -1.82 -10.84
C ILE A 167 0.54 -2.92 -11.24
N SER A 168 1.83 -2.64 -11.07
CA SER A 168 2.92 -3.59 -11.25
C SER A 168 3.98 -3.38 -10.17
N ARG A 169 4.81 -4.40 -9.92
CA ARG A 169 5.96 -4.36 -8.99
C ARG A 169 5.63 -3.80 -7.59
N SER A 170 4.43 -4.03 -7.10
CA SER A 170 3.92 -3.33 -5.92
C SER A 170 3.25 -4.26 -4.92
N THR A 171 3.36 -3.91 -3.64
CA THR A 171 2.58 -4.52 -2.57
C THR A 171 1.48 -3.56 -2.14
N ILE A 172 0.23 -3.96 -2.30
CA ILE A 172 -0.92 -3.14 -1.96
C ILE A 172 -1.76 -3.80 -0.88
N TYR A 173 -2.25 -2.98 0.05
CA TYR A 173 -3.19 -3.45 1.05
C TYR A 173 -4.51 -3.84 0.41
N GLN A 174 -5.27 -2.86 -0.08
CA GLN A 174 -6.63 -3.07 -0.57
C GLN A 174 -6.91 -2.13 -1.74
N LEU A 175 -7.59 -2.65 -2.77
CA LEU A 175 -7.94 -1.90 -3.97
C LEU A 175 -9.39 -2.11 -4.35
N PHE A 176 -10.09 -1.00 -4.54
CA PHE A 176 -11.42 -0.93 -5.11
C PHE A 176 -11.41 -0.03 -6.34
N ALA A 177 -12.02 -0.47 -7.44
CA ALA A 177 -12.20 0.39 -8.60
C ALA A 177 -13.62 0.31 -9.18
N THR A 178 -14.14 1.43 -9.69
CA THR A 178 -15.44 1.47 -10.39
C THR A 178 -15.35 1.02 -11.85
N GLY A 179 -14.16 1.01 -12.45
CA GLY A 179 -13.90 0.55 -13.80
C GLY A 179 -12.90 -0.60 -13.86
N GLU A 180 -11.73 -0.36 -14.43
CA GLU A 180 -10.76 -1.41 -14.76
C GLU A 180 -9.60 -1.46 -13.76
N VAL A 181 -9.16 -2.67 -13.42
CA VAL A 181 -7.90 -2.90 -12.74
C VAL A 181 -7.03 -3.79 -13.60
N VAL A 182 -5.86 -3.30 -13.97
CA VAL A 182 -4.84 -4.02 -14.73
C VAL A 182 -3.71 -4.37 -13.78
N LEU A 183 -3.49 -5.66 -13.54
CA LEU A 183 -2.38 -6.17 -12.75
C LEU A 183 -1.26 -6.61 -13.68
N GLY A 184 -0.03 -6.22 -13.37
CA GLY A 184 1.18 -6.67 -14.03
C GLY A 184 2.05 -7.56 -13.14
N GLU A 185 3.26 -7.83 -13.61
CA GLU A 185 4.24 -8.63 -12.88
C GLU A 185 4.64 -8.01 -11.53
N GLY A 186 5.04 -8.85 -10.59
CA GLY A 186 5.57 -8.40 -9.29
C GLY A 186 4.52 -7.81 -8.34
N VAL A 187 3.22 -7.98 -8.59
CA VAL A 187 2.17 -7.53 -7.67
C VAL A 187 2.02 -8.49 -6.49
N THR A 188 1.97 -7.94 -5.28
CA THR A 188 1.62 -8.63 -4.04
C THR A 188 0.35 -8.01 -3.45
N LEU A 189 -0.65 -8.83 -3.12
CA LEU A 189 -1.91 -8.42 -2.51
C LEU A 189 -1.96 -8.84 -1.03
N ILE A 190 -2.31 -7.91 -0.14
CA ILE A 190 -2.54 -8.21 1.29
C ILE A 190 -4.03 -8.42 1.58
N SER A 191 -4.92 -7.75 0.84
CA SER A 191 -6.38 -7.89 0.86
C SER A 191 -6.89 -8.07 -0.58
N PRO A 192 -8.09 -8.68 -0.77
CA PRO A 192 -8.68 -8.83 -2.10
C PRO A 192 -8.82 -7.52 -2.88
N VAL A 193 -8.79 -7.65 -4.21
CA VAL A 193 -9.14 -6.58 -5.16
C VAL A 193 -10.60 -6.74 -5.55
N ALA A 194 -11.35 -5.65 -5.57
CA ALA A 194 -12.74 -5.66 -6.00
C ALA A 194 -13.03 -4.55 -7.02
N VAL A 195 -13.83 -4.88 -8.03
CA VAL A 195 -14.33 -3.91 -9.02
C VAL A 195 -15.85 -3.92 -9.06
N VAL A 196 -16.44 -2.73 -9.17
CA VAL A 196 -17.89 -2.52 -9.14
C VAL A 196 -18.51 -2.71 -10.53
N LYS A 197 -19.85 -2.78 -10.62
CA LYS A 197 -20.67 -3.16 -11.78
C LYS A 197 -20.13 -2.74 -13.15
N GLY A 198 -19.70 -3.72 -13.94
CA GLY A 198 -19.16 -3.55 -15.30
C GLY A 198 -17.63 -3.46 -15.35
N GLY A 199 -16.98 -3.31 -14.20
CA GLY A 199 -15.53 -3.30 -14.06
C GLY A 199 -14.88 -4.66 -14.33
N ARG A 200 -13.64 -4.62 -14.80
CA ARG A 200 -12.86 -5.79 -15.22
C ARG A 200 -11.52 -5.84 -14.49
N ILE A 201 -11.11 -7.04 -14.10
CA ILE A 201 -9.74 -7.29 -13.67
C ILE A 201 -8.98 -7.92 -14.84
N LEU A 202 -7.96 -7.22 -15.30
CA LEU A 202 -7.12 -7.57 -16.43
C LEU A 202 -5.72 -7.93 -15.94
N TRP A 203 -5.04 -8.77 -16.71
CA TRP A 203 -3.62 -9.07 -16.57
C TRP A 203 -2.87 -8.45 -17.75
N ARG A 204 -1.76 -7.76 -17.48
CA ARG A 204 -0.82 -7.29 -18.51
C ARG A 204 0.46 -8.12 -18.44
N ASP A 205 0.77 -8.81 -19.53
CA ASP A 205 2.02 -9.56 -19.64
C ASP A 205 3.21 -8.66 -20.01
N SER A 206 4.41 -9.24 -20.05
CA SER A 206 5.65 -8.55 -20.41
C SER A 206 5.67 -7.99 -21.84
N SER A 207 4.78 -8.45 -22.74
CA SER A 207 4.61 -7.88 -24.08
C SER A 207 3.73 -6.62 -24.10
N GLY A 208 3.11 -6.29 -22.96
CA GLY A 208 2.15 -5.19 -22.85
C GLY A 208 0.71 -5.56 -23.24
N SER A 209 0.45 -6.83 -23.57
CA SER A 209 -0.88 -7.30 -23.95
C SER A 209 -1.76 -7.45 -22.72
N GLU A 210 -2.97 -6.89 -22.78
CA GLU A 210 -3.97 -6.99 -21.72
C GLU A 210 -5.01 -8.05 -22.04
N LYS A 211 -5.22 -8.98 -21.10
CA LYS A 211 -6.26 -10.02 -21.18
C LYS A 211 -7.06 -10.02 -19.89
N LEU A 212 -8.27 -10.58 -19.91
CA LEU A 212 -8.99 -10.84 -18.66
C LEU A 212 -8.11 -11.71 -17.76
N PHE A 213 -8.05 -11.39 -16.46
CA PHE A 213 -7.19 -12.11 -15.54
C PHE A 213 -7.50 -13.63 -15.52
N SER A 214 -8.77 -13.98 -15.71
CA SER A 214 -9.27 -15.36 -15.84
C SER A 214 -8.87 -16.08 -17.13
N GLU A 215 -8.47 -15.36 -18.17
CA GLU A 215 -8.10 -15.89 -19.49
C GLU A 215 -6.58 -15.93 -19.70
N ALA A 216 -5.81 -15.32 -18.79
CA ALA A 216 -4.37 -15.30 -18.86
C ALA A 216 -3.77 -16.58 -18.23
N GLU A 217 -3.14 -17.43 -19.04
CA GLU A 217 -2.55 -18.70 -18.58
C GLU A 217 -1.38 -18.49 -17.60
N THR A 218 -0.64 -17.40 -17.77
CA THR A 218 0.53 -17.05 -16.97
C THR A 218 0.24 -16.06 -15.84
N SER A 219 -1.02 -15.66 -15.65
CA SER A 219 -1.35 -14.67 -14.62
C SER A 219 -1.14 -15.26 -13.22
N SER A 220 -0.25 -14.61 -12.48
CA SER A 220 0.05 -14.97 -11.10
C SER A 220 0.29 -13.70 -10.30
N VAL A 221 -0.44 -13.56 -9.20
CA VAL A 221 -0.17 -12.51 -8.21
C VAL A 221 0.07 -13.12 -6.86
N ARG A 222 1.12 -12.65 -6.18
CA ARG A 222 1.48 -13.11 -4.85
C ARG A 222 0.45 -12.63 -3.84
N VAL A 223 0.09 -13.52 -2.93
CA VAL A 223 -0.70 -13.23 -1.75
C VAL A 223 0.25 -13.09 -0.56
N PHE A 224 0.17 -11.97 0.16
CA PHE A 224 0.97 -11.77 1.36
C PHE A 224 0.39 -12.58 2.51
N SER A 225 1.05 -13.69 2.86
CA SER A 225 0.61 -14.64 3.87
C SER A 225 1.69 -14.95 4.92
N PHE A 226 1.39 -15.86 5.86
CA PHE A 226 2.31 -16.21 6.95
C PHE A 226 3.71 -16.65 6.49
N PRO A 227 3.88 -17.49 5.46
CA PRO A 227 5.21 -17.83 4.95
C PRO A 227 6.03 -16.60 4.58
N CYS A 228 5.40 -15.60 3.96
CA CYS A 228 6.07 -14.34 3.62
C CYS A 228 6.44 -13.55 4.88
N LEU A 229 5.50 -13.41 5.82
CA LEU A 229 5.66 -12.60 7.03
C LEU A 229 6.84 -13.09 7.91
N PHE A 230 7.03 -14.41 7.97
CA PHE A 230 8.07 -15.06 8.78
C PHE A 230 9.26 -15.57 7.95
N CYS A 231 9.35 -15.20 6.67
CA CYS A 231 10.45 -15.62 5.80
C CYS A 231 11.80 -15.05 6.31
N PRO A 232 12.80 -15.89 6.62
CA PRO A 232 14.11 -15.42 7.04
C PRO A 232 15.00 -15.04 5.85
N LYS A 233 14.61 -15.39 4.62
CA LYS A 233 15.40 -15.16 3.40
C LYS A 233 15.33 -13.71 2.89
N VAL A 234 14.42 -12.89 3.42
CA VAL A 234 14.20 -11.50 2.97
C VAL A 234 14.08 -10.56 4.16
N ARG A 235 14.73 -9.39 4.06
CA ARG A 235 14.70 -8.36 5.10
C ARG A 235 13.36 -7.63 5.15
N ASN A 236 12.77 -7.38 3.97
CA ASN A 236 11.49 -6.71 3.83
C ASN A 236 10.51 -7.58 3.02
N PRO A 237 9.67 -8.40 3.67
CA PRO A 237 8.72 -9.24 2.94
C PRO A 237 7.58 -8.44 2.29
N LEU A 238 7.34 -7.19 2.71
CA LEU A 238 6.37 -6.27 2.10
C LEU A 238 6.89 -5.67 0.78
N LEU A 239 8.18 -5.67 0.51
CA LEU A 239 8.76 -5.33 -0.80
C LEU A 239 9.81 -6.39 -1.12
N CYS A 240 9.34 -7.62 -1.34
CA CYS A 240 10.20 -8.78 -1.52
C CYS A 240 10.93 -8.71 -2.86
N GLU A 241 12.20 -8.30 -2.85
CA GLU A 241 13.06 -8.22 -4.04
C GLU A 241 13.10 -9.56 -4.78
N LYS A 242 13.28 -10.68 -4.07
CA LYS A 242 13.24 -12.02 -4.67
C LYS A 242 11.98 -12.31 -5.48
N TYR A 243 10.83 -11.81 -5.05
CA TYR A 243 9.59 -11.98 -5.82
C TYR A 243 9.54 -11.05 -7.02
N LEU A 244 9.97 -9.80 -6.85
CA LEU A 244 10.07 -8.82 -7.94
C LEU A 244 11.04 -9.28 -9.05
N ASP A 245 12.06 -10.06 -8.67
CA ASP A 245 13.09 -10.58 -9.57
C ASP A 245 12.78 -11.99 -10.09
N GLY A 246 11.63 -12.58 -9.72
CA GLY A 246 11.20 -13.91 -10.18
C GLY A 246 11.92 -15.09 -9.53
N GLU A 247 12.72 -14.87 -8.49
CA GLU A 247 13.52 -15.89 -7.78
C GLU A 247 12.81 -16.51 -6.57
N CYS A 248 11.54 -16.15 -6.32
CA CYS A 248 10.77 -16.67 -5.20
C CYS A 248 9.99 -17.93 -5.58
N ASP A 249 10.36 -19.08 -5.03
CA ASP A 249 9.68 -20.37 -5.20
C ASP A 249 8.64 -20.65 -4.09
N ALA A 250 8.73 -19.93 -2.98
CA ALA A 250 7.99 -20.21 -1.75
C ALA A 250 6.97 -19.11 -1.41
N PHE A 251 6.00 -18.89 -2.30
CA PHE A 251 4.89 -17.95 -2.06
C PHE A 251 3.53 -18.54 -2.39
N GLU A 252 2.50 -18.07 -1.68
CA GLU A 252 1.12 -18.31 -2.09
C GLU A 252 0.77 -17.36 -3.23
N SER A 253 0.17 -17.89 -4.29
CA SER A 253 -0.24 -17.13 -5.46
C SER A 253 -1.73 -17.30 -5.73
N LEU A 254 -2.38 -16.26 -6.22
CA LEU A 254 -3.63 -16.36 -6.98
C LEU A 254 -3.31 -16.60 -8.44
N ARG A 255 -3.99 -17.58 -9.03
CA ARG A 255 -3.95 -17.86 -10.47
C ARG A 255 -5.26 -17.47 -11.13
N SER A 256 -5.28 -17.44 -12.47
CA SER A 256 -6.46 -17.12 -13.28
C SER A 256 -7.74 -17.86 -12.85
N TYR A 257 -7.65 -19.13 -12.46
CA TYR A 257 -8.80 -19.94 -12.02
C TYR A 257 -9.30 -19.65 -10.59
N ASP A 258 -8.53 -18.93 -9.76
CA ASP A 258 -8.94 -18.53 -8.40
C ASP A 258 -9.89 -17.30 -8.41
N TYR A 259 -10.17 -16.75 -9.59
CA TYR A 259 -11.00 -15.58 -9.78
C TYR A 259 -12.48 -15.95 -9.87
N SER A 260 -13.28 -15.49 -8.91
CA SER A 260 -14.74 -15.67 -8.92
C SER A 260 -15.45 -14.40 -9.35
N SER A 261 -16.16 -14.42 -10.50
CA SER A 261 -17.18 -13.42 -10.78
C SER A 261 -18.50 -13.83 -10.11
N VAL A 262 -18.89 -13.17 -9.02
CA VAL A 262 -20.18 -13.46 -8.35
C VAL A 262 -21.30 -12.81 -9.17
N LYS A 263 -21.92 -13.60 -10.05
CA LYS A 263 -22.96 -13.14 -11.00
C LYS A 263 -24.19 -12.50 -10.33
N GLU A 264 -24.49 -12.85 -9.08
CA GLU A 264 -25.68 -12.34 -8.37
C GLU A 264 -25.50 -10.92 -7.79
N LYS A 265 -24.29 -10.33 -7.81
CA LYS A 265 -24.02 -9.04 -7.13
C LYS A 265 -23.33 -7.97 -7.96
N ASN A 266 -23.28 -8.08 -9.29
CA ASN A 266 -22.72 -7.02 -10.16
C ASN A 266 -21.29 -6.58 -9.74
N MET A 267 -20.47 -7.49 -9.22
CA MET A 267 -19.11 -7.17 -8.76
C MET A 267 -18.16 -8.26 -9.23
N SER A 268 -16.96 -7.86 -9.66
CA SER A 268 -15.89 -8.80 -9.95
C SER A 268 -14.82 -8.70 -8.86
N VAL A 269 -14.42 -9.83 -8.30
CA VAL A 269 -13.55 -9.86 -7.11
C VAL A 269 -12.44 -10.88 -7.33
N LEU A 270 -11.19 -10.45 -7.10
CA LEU A 270 -10.04 -11.33 -7.00
C LEU A 270 -9.77 -11.58 -5.51
N SER A 271 -10.15 -12.77 -5.02
CA SER A 271 -10.14 -13.10 -3.60
C SER A 271 -9.72 -14.55 -3.35
N TRP A 272 -9.02 -14.77 -2.25
CA TRP A 272 -8.68 -16.09 -1.70
C TRP A 272 -9.57 -16.48 -0.51
N MET A 273 -10.60 -15.67 -0.19
CA MET A 273 -11.48 -15.88 0.98
C MET A 273 -12.32 -17.16 0.91
N TRP A 274 -12.47 -17.76 -0.28
CA TRP A 274 -13.23 -19.00 -0.48
C TRP A 274 -12.52 -20.26 0.00
N ARG A 275 -11.21 -20.17 0.28
CA ARG A 275 -10.44 -21.25 0.88
C ARG A 275 -10.70 -21.20 2.40
N ALA A 276 -11.65 -21.99 2.89
CA ALA A 276 -12.08 -22.05 4.29
C ALA A 276 -11.04 -22.68 5.24
N SER A 277 -9.78 -22.26 5.13
CA SER A 277 -8.72 -22.70 6.02
C SER A 277 -8.59 -21.77 7.22
N PRO A 278 -8.25 -22.30 8.41
CA PRO A 278 -7.98 -21.49 9.60
C PRO A 278 -6.90 -20.41 9.37
N SER A 279 -5.89 -20.68 8.54
CA SER A 279 -4.84 -19.73 8.18
C SER A 279 -5.38 -18.50 7.45
N ILE A 280 -6.40 -18.67 6.59
CA ILE A 280 -7.02 -17.57 5.84
C ILE A 280 -7.92 -16.72 6.73
N VAL A 281 -8.59 -17.32 7.72
CA VAL A 281 -9.30 -16.54 8.76
C VAL A 281 -8.32 -15.63 9.49
N ALA A 282 -7.19 -16.17 9.93
CA ALA A 282 -6.16 -15.38 10.61
C ALA A 282 -5.56 -14.30 9.68
N GLN A 283 -5.33 -14.62 8.40
CA GLN A 283 -4.86 -13.66 7.41
C GLN A 283 -5.85 -12.51 7.18
N ASN A 284 -7.15 -12.79 7.12
CA ASN A 284 -8.19 -11.75 7.01
C ASN A 284 -8.24 -10.86 8.26
N LEU A 285 -8.05 -11.43 9.45
CA LEU A 285 -7.95 -10.67 10.70
C LEU A 285 -6.69 -9.79 10.71
N LEU A 286 -5.56 -10.30 10.22
CA LEU A 286 -4.33 -9.51 10.06
C LEU A 286 -4.48 -8.37 9.07
N ALA A 287 -5.08 -8.63 7.92
CA ALA A 287 -5.39 -7.62 6.93
C ALA A 287 -6.20 -6.49 7.58
N LYS A 288 -7.29 -6.81 8.31
CA LYS A 288 -8.08 -5.82 9.05
C LYS A 288 -7.26 -5.06 10.10
N ARG A 289 -6.33 -5.73 10.79
CA ARG A 289 -5.47 -5.11 11.80
C ARG A 289 -4.46 -4.14 11.21
N MET A 290 -4.07 -4.31 9.93
CA MET A 290 -3.17 -3.37 9.24
C MET A 290 -3.66 -1.93 9.40
N PHE A 291 -4.95 -1.70 9.15
CA PHE A 291 -5.50 -0.35 9.17
C PHE A 291 -5.31 0.34 10.53
N THR A 292 -5.36 -0.43 11.63
CA THR A 292 -5.05 0.09 12.97
C THR A 292 -3.55 0.34 13.15
N ILE A 293 -2.71 -0.59 12.68
CA ILE A 293 -1.25 -0.48 12.76
C ILE A 293 -0.78 0.77 12.01
N THR A 294 -1.19 0.94 10.76
CA THR A 294 -0.82 2.10 9.94
C THR A 294 -1.30 3.39 10.56
N ARG A 295 -2.52 3.40 11.13
CA ARG A 295 -3.04 4.57 11.82
C ARG A 295 -2.26 4.97 13.06
N SER A 296 -1.76 4.01 13.82
CA SER A 296 -0.96 4.29 15.01
C SER A 296 0.41 4.91 14.71
N LEU A 297 0.84 4.89 13.45
CA LEU A 297 2.06 5.55 13.00
C LEU A 297 1.85 7.04 12.70
N TYR A 298 0.59 7.52 12.63
CA TYR A 298 0.27 8.94 12.41
C TYR A 298 0.73 9.83 13.58
N ASN A 299 1.17 11.04 13.22
CA ASN A 299 1.69 12.12 14.08
C ASN A 299 3.19 12.07 14.43
N PRO A 300 4.09 11.98 13.44
CA PRO A 300 5.50 12.19 13.67
C PRO A 300 5.82 13.62 14.16
N ARG A 301 6.78 13.70 15.08
CA ARG A 301 7.48 14.93 15.45
C ARG A 301 8.69 15.10 14.54
N VAL A 302 8.87 16.28 13.97
CA VAL A 302 10.00 16.56 13.08
C VAL A 302 10.86 17.63 13.74
N ASP A 303 12.14 17.35 13.86
CA ASP A 303 13.16 18.34 14.14
C ASP A 303 13.82 18.71 12.81
N ALA A 304 13.54 19.93 12.34
CA ALA A 304 14.05 20.40 11.06
C ALA A 304 15.56 20.66 11.11
N GLY A 305 16.11 21.10 12.25
CA GLY A 305 17.53 21.44 12.37
C GLY A 305 18.42 20.21 12.35
N SER A 306 18.00 19.13 13.01
CA SER A 306 18.73 17.85 12.98
C SER A 306 18.23 16.88 11.90
N ARG A 307 17.20 17.26 11.13
CA ARG A 307 16.53 16.44 10.11
C ARG A 307 16.15 15.05 10.62
N LYS A 308 15.56 15.02 11.81
CA LYS A 308 15.07 13.81 12.48
C LYS A 308 13.54 13.80 12.55
N ILE A 309 12.99 12.58 12.54
CA ILE A 309 11.57 12.31 12.71
C ILE A 309 11.42 11.34 13.88
N ASN A 310 10.79 11.77 14.97
CA ASN A 310 10.74 11.02 16.24
C ASN A 310 12.13 10.52 16.70
N GLU A 311 13.12 11.41 16.72
CA GLU A 311 14.54 11.11 17.04
C GLU A 311 15.28 10.20 16.04
N ILE A 312 14.62 9.73 14.99
CA ILE A 312 15.21 8.87 13.95
C ILE A 312 15.69 9.74 12.79
N PRO A 313 16.91 9.56 12.27
CA PRO A 313 17.36 10.26 11.06
C PRO A 313 16.38 10.05 9.90
N HIS A 314 16.04 11.10 9.17
CA HIS A 314 15.09 10.98 8.04
C HIS A 314 15.55 9.97 6.98
N THR A 315 16.86 9.76 6.81
CA THR A 315 17.42 8.74 5.91
C THR A 315 17.09 7.31 6.32
N GLU A 316 16.82 7.06 7.60
CA GLU A 316 16.49 5.74 8.14
C GLU A 316 14.98 5.57 8.39
N TYR A 317 14.25 6.68 8.46
CA TYR A 317 12.84 6.70 8.85
C TYR A 317 11.92 5.82 7.98
N PRO A 318 12.03 5.78 6.63
CA PRO A 318 11.23 4.86 5.82
C PRO A 318 11.43 3.40 6.20
N SER A 319 12.69 2.99 6.38
CA SER A 319 13.02 1.63 6.81
C SER A 319 12.50 1.33 8.22
N TYR A 320 12.62 2.29 9.14
CA TYR A 320 12.07 2.16 10.50
C TYR A 320 10.55 1.92 10.48
N ILE A 321 9.80 2.72 9.71
CA ILE A 321 8.34 2.61 9.62
C ILE A 321 7.90 1.24 9.10
N ILE A 322 8.60 0.73 8.09
CA ILE A 322 8.34 -0.61 7.55
C ILE A 322 8.63 -1.70 8.59
N GLN A 323 9.75 -1.60 9.31
CA GLN A 323 10.11 -2.58 10.35
C GLN A 323 9.14 -2.54 11.53
N GLU A 324 8.72 -1.35 11.96
CA GLU A 324 7.72 -1.19 13.03
C GLU A 324 6.37 -1.81 12.62
N ALA A 325 5.93 -1.57 11.39
CA ALA A 325 4.72 -2.20 10.85
C ALA A 325 4.86 -3.74 10.84
N LEU A 326 6.00 -4.27 10.36
CA LEU A 326 6.27 -5.70 10.32
C LEU A 326 6.30 -6.35 11.70
N THR A 327 6.91 -5.72 12.69
CA THR A 327 6.94 -6.21 14.08
C THR A 327 5.52 -6.33 14.62
N ARG A 328 4.71 -5.27 14.50
CA ARG A 328 3.30 -5.30 14.93
C ARG A 328 2.47 -6.34 14.18
N PHE A 329 2.74 -6.54 12.88
CA PHE A 329 2.12 -7.61 12.11
C PHE A 329 2.47 -8.99 12.63
N ARG A 330 3.75 -9.24 12.96
CA ARG A 330 4.23 -10.53 13.49
C ARG A 330 3.64 -10.82 14.87
N GLU A 331 3.55 -9.81 15.73
CA GLU A 331 2.90 -9.94 17.05
C GLU A 331 1.41 -10.25 16.92
N ALA A 332 0.70 -9.53 16.06
CA ALA A 332 -0.72 -9.80 15.78
C ALA A 332 -0.91 -11.20 15.16
N ALA A 333 0.00 -11.60 14.27
CA ALA A 333 0.01 -12.90 13.62
C ALA A 333 0.12 -14.03 14.63
N GLY A 334 1.08 -13.94 15.55
CA GLY A 334 1.23 -14.91 16.64
C GLY A 334 -0.04 -14.99 17.49
N THR A 335 -0.60 -13.84 17.87
CA THR A 335 -1.84 -13.77 18.67
C THR A 335 -3.02 -14.45 17.97
N TYR A 336 -3.30 -14.09 16.71
CA TYR A 336 -4.41 -14.68 15.97
C TYR A 336 -4.19 -16.16 15.67
N SER A 337 -2.95 -16.56 15.38
CA SER A 337 -2.58 -17.96 15.17
C SER A 337 -2.95 -18.80 16.39
N GLU A 338 -2.58 -18.36 17.60
CA GLU A 338 -2.91 -19.07 18.84
C GLU A 338 -4.41 -19.09 19.15
N VAL A 339 -5.12 -17.98 18.93
CA VAL A 339 -6.59 -17.95 19.13
C VAL A 339 -7.29 -18.91 18.17
N VAL A 340 -6.96 -18.86 16.89
CA VAL A 340 -7.57 -19.73 15.87
C VAL A 340 -7.27 -21.20 16.17
N LYS A 341 -6.03 -21.53 16.54
CA LYS A 341 -5.61 -22.87 16.94
C LYS A 341 -6.43 -23.38 18.13
N LYS A 342 -6.60 -22.55 19.16
CA LYS A 342 -7.39 -22.88 20.35
C LYS A 342 -8.86 -23.12 19.99
N THR A 343 -9.50 -22.17 19.32
CA THR A 343 -10.91 -22.28 18.91
C THR A 343 -11.16 -23.50 18.02
N LEU A 344 -10.27 -23.78 17.07
CA LEU A 344 -10.36 -24.96 16.22
C LEU A 344 -10.21 -26.26 17.04
N SER A 345 -9.27 -26.28 17.99
CA SER A 345 -9.04 -27.45 18.84
C SER A 345 -10.26 -27.75 19.71
N ASP A 346 -10.81 -26.73 20.37
CA ASP A 346 -11.99 -26.85 21.23
C ASP A 346 -13.20 -27.36 20.41
N LEU A 347 -13.45 -26.76 19.23
CA LEU A 347 -14.57 -27.12 18.36
C LEU A 347 -14.47 -28.56 17.83
N LEU A 348 -13.27 -28.98 17.42
CA LEU A 348 -13.04 -30.33 16.91
C LEU A 348 -13.13 -31.37 18.03
N GLU A 349 -12.57 -31.09 19.21
CA GLU A 349 -12.72 -31.97 20.37
C GLU A 349 -14.18 -32.15 20.77
N ASP A 350 -14.95 -31.07 20.84
CA ASP A 350 -16.36 -31.12 21.17
C ASP A 350 -17.16 -31.89 20.11
N TYR A 351 -16.85 -31.68 18.82
CA TYR A 351 -17.45 -32.44 17.73
C TYR A 351 -17.13 -33.93 17.83
N TYR A 352 -15.87 -34.31 18.07
CA TYR A 352 -15.48 -35.72 18.16
C TYR A 352 -16.08 -36.39 19.39
N LYS A 353 -16.06 -35.73 20.56
CA LYS A 353 -16.69 -36.23 21.79
C LYS A 353 -18.20 -36.42 21.61
N LYS A 354 -18.89 -35.43 21.04
CA LYS A 354 -20.36 -35.48 20.83
C LYS A 354 -20.79 -36.57 19.84
N ASN A 355 -19.95 -36.88 18.86
CA ASN A 355 -20.24 -37.88 17.83
C ASN A 355 -19.55 -39.23 18.07
N TYR A 356 -18.96 -39.45 19.26
CA TYR A 356 -18.23 -40.68 19.62
C TYR A 356 -17.17 -41.08 18.58
N LYS A 357 -16.47 -40.10 18.00
CA LYS A 357 -15.38 -40.32 17.03
C LYS A 357 -14.03 -40.27 17.74
N GLU A 358 -13.18 -41.26 17.49
CA GLU A 358 -11.79 -41.23 17.94
C GLU A 358 -10.98 -40.18 17.18
N TYR A 359 -9.98 -39.60 17.85
CA TYR A 359 -9.09 -38.60 17.27
C TYR A 359 -7.68 -38.73 17.85
N ILE A 360 -6.69 -38.27 17.10
CA ILE A 360 -5.29 -38.12 17.52
C ILE A 360 -4.92 -36.65 17.62
N ARG A 361 -3.99 -36.28 18.50
CA ARG A 361 -3.44 -34.92 18.52
C ARG A 361 -2.21 -34.84 17.65
N CYS A 362 -2.09 -33.75 16.88
CA CYS A 362 -0.88 -33.47 16.14
C CYS A 362 0.32 -33.31 17.09
N PRO A 363 1.46 -34.00 16.87
CA PRO A 363 2.62 -33.90 17.76
C PRO A 363 3.29 -32.52 17.70
N LYS A 364 3.15 -31.79 16.59
CA LYS A 364 3.75 -30.46 16.41
C LYS A 364 2.92 -29.34 17.00
N CYS A 365 1.61 -29.35 16.78
CA CYS A 365 0.75 -28.23 17.17
C CYS A 365 -0.35 -28.60 18.18
N GLY A 366 -0.56 -29.87 18.50
CA GLY A 366 -1.55 -30.31 19.50
C GLY A 366 -3.01 -30.32 19.03
N VAL A 367 -3.30 -29.85 17.80
CA VAL A 367 -4.66 -29.81 17.25
C VAL A 367 -5.19 -31.24 17.07
N PRO A 368 -6.43 -31.54 17.51
CA PRO A 368 -7.08 -32.83 17.28
C PRO A 368 -7.37 -33.06 15.80
N ASN A 369 -7.14 -34.29 15.33
CA ASN A 369 -7.36 -34.70 13.95
C ASN A 369 -7.99 -36.11 13.94
N PRO A 370 -8.73 -36.48 12.89
CA PRO A 370 -9.21 -37.85 12.71
C PRO A 370 -8.04 -38.85 12.80
N VAL A 371 -8.30 -40.04 13.36
CA VAL A 371 -7.30 -41.12 13.50
C VAL A 371 -6.69 -41.54 12.15
N ASP A 372 -7.43 -41.39 11.05
CA ASP A 372 -7.03 -41.72 9.67
C ASP A 372 -6.43 -40.53 8.90
N ALA A 373 -6.37 -39.34 9.52
CA ALA A 373 -5.80 -38.16 8.87
C ALA A 373 -4.28 -38.33 8.68
N LYS A 374 -3.82 -38.17 7.44
CA LYS A 374 -2.40 -38.23 7.10
C LYS A 374 -1.65 -36.92 7.40
N ILE A 375 -2.38 -35.81 7.45
CA ILE A 375 -1.84 -34.46 7.57
C ILE A 375 -2.69 -33.69 8.58
N CYS A 376 -2.02 -32.88 9.41
CA CYS A 376 -2.69 -32.00 10.36
C CYS A 376 -3.50 -30.91 9.65
N ILE A 377 -4.79 -30.82 9.98
CA ILE A 377 -5.73 -29.82 9.43
C ILE A 377 -5.31 -28.36 9.67
N TYR A 378 -4.46 -28.12 10.69
CA TYR A 378 -4.02 -26.78 11.04
C TYR A 378 -2.63 -26.45 10.52
N CYS A 379 -1.61 -27.26 10.84
CA CYS A 379 -0.21 -26.91 10.56
C CYS A 379 0.40 -27.66 9.37
N GLY A 380 -0.34 -28.57 8.73
CA GLY A 380 0.15 -29.35 7.60
C GLY A 380 1.19 -30.42 7.95
N GLU A 381 1.51 -30.62 9.24
CA GLU A 381 2.45 -31.65 9.66
C GLU A 381 1.92 -33.06 9.36
N ALA A 382 2.81 -33.95 8.92
CA ALA A 382 2.46 -35.35 8.72
C ALA A 382 2.06 -35.98 10.07
N LEU A 383 0.87 -36.57 10.11
CA LEU A 383 0.40 -37.34 11.25
C LEU A 383 0.69 -38.79 10.90
N GLY A 384 1.74 -39.35 11.49
CA GLY A 384 2.28 -40.66 11.12
C GLY A 384 1.23 -41.77 11.07
N GLY A 385 0.57 -41.92 9.93
CA GLY A 385 -0.21 -43.09 9.61
C GLY A 385 0.76 -44.20 9.27
N LYS A 386 0.74 -45.29 10.05
CA LYS A 386 1.20 -46.57 9.51
C LYS A 386 0.40 -46.80 8.24
N THR A 387 1.08 -46.86 7.10
CA THR A 387 0.52 -47.45 5.89
C THR A 387 0.00 -48.84 6.28
N ALA A 388 -1.32 -49.01 6.25
CA ALA A 388 -1.93 -50.33 6.23
C ALA A 388 -1.61 -50.99 4.88
#